data_AF-A0A944I3Q9-F1
#
_entry.id   AF-A0A944I3Q9-F1
#
_cell.length_a   1.000
_cell.length_b   1.000
_cell.length_c   1.000
_cell.angle_alpha   90.00
_cell.angle_beta   90.00
_cell.angle_gamma   90.00
#
_symmetry.space_group_name_H-M   'P 1'
#
loop_
_entity.id
_entity.type
_entity.pdbx_description
1 polymer ?
#
loop_
_entity_poly.entity_id
_entity_poly.type
_entity_poly.pdbx_seq_one_letter_code
_entity_poly.pdbx_strand_id
1 'polypeptide(L)' 'MGESLATQFLSSDLETACPACGYLMWIRYSEVVAQTAVICPCCYTQVWLVDETGSAQNAGDVVQQQISQALKGLFR' A
#
# COMPACT_ATOMS: atom_id res chain seq x y z
N MET A 1 -14.01 -18.54 -5.94
CA MET A 1 -14.30 -17.33 -5.15
C MET A 1 -13.05 -16.47 -5.22
N GLY A 2 -13.12 -15.30 -5.85
CA GLY A 2 -11.96 -14.42 -5.97
C GLY A 2 -11.67 -13.71 -4.65
N GLU A 3 -10.40 -13.41 -4.38
CA GLU A 3 -10.00 -12.62 -3.22
C GLU A 3 -10.60 -11.21 -3.29
N SER A 4 -10.97 -10.65 -2.14
CA SER A 4 -11.46 -9.28 -2.03
C SER A 4 -10.41 -8.30 -2.56
N LEU A 5 -10.87 -7.21 -3.20
CA LEU A 5 -9.98 -6.15 -3.68
C LEU A 5 -9.13 -5.58 -2.53
N ALA A 6 -9.70 -5.46 -1.33
CA ALA A 6 -8.97 -5.04 -0.14
C ALA A 6 -7.77 -5.96 0.17
N THR A 7 -7.94 -7.27 0.04
CA THR A 7 -6.86 -8.25 0.25
C THR A 7 -5.77 -8.12 -0.83
N GLN A 8 -6.18 -7.93 -2.09
CA GLN A 8 -5.24 -7.73 -3.20
C GLN A 8 -4.40 -6.44 -3.04
N PHE A 9 -5.00 -5.38 -2.51
CA PHE A 9 -4.29 -4.14 -2.16
C PHE A 9 -3.21 -4.37 -1.10
N LEU A 10 -3.50 -5.14 -0.05
CA LEU A 10 -2.53 -5.45 1.01
C LEU A 10 -1.31 -6.24 0.50
N SER A 11 -1.49 -7.03 -0.55
CA SER A 11 -0.41 -7.78 -1.21
C SER A 11 0.32 -7.00 -2.30
N SER A 12 -0.13 -5.79 -2.64
CA SER A 12 0.47 -5.00 -3.71
C SER A 12 1.81 -4.43 -3.30
N ASP A 13 2.77 -4.47 -4.23
CA ASP A 13 4.08 -3.87 -4.07
C ASP A 13 4.00 -2.35 -4.28
N LEU A 14 4.70 -1.60 -3.43
CA LEU A 14 4.86 -0.17 -3.47
C LEU A 14 6.35 0.15 -3.60
N GLU A 15 6.68 0.96 -4.60
CA GLU A 15 8.05 1.46 -4.76
C GLU A 15 8.25 2.73 -3.93
N THR A 16 9.30 2.75 -3.12
CA THR A 16 9.68 3.89 -2.30
C THR A 16 11.19 4.05 -2.26
N ALA A 17 11.67 5.28 -2.09
CA ALA A 17 13.10 5.56 -1.96
C ALA A 17 13.53 5.47 -0.49
N CYS A 18 14.68 4.83 -0.23
CA CYS A 18 15.29 4.88 1.08
C CYS A 18 15.61 6.34 1.46
N PRO A 19 15.18 6.83 2.64
CA PRO A 19 15.42 8.22 3.02
C PRO A 19 16.90 8.54 3.29
N ALA A 20 17.72 7.51 3.52
CA ALA A 20 19.15 7.70 3.82
C ALA A 20 20.05 7.71 2.58
N CYS A 21 19.79 6.85 1.59
CA CYS A 21 20.67 6.71 0.41
C CYS A 21 19.96 6.86 -0.95
N GLY A 22 18.64 7.04 -0.97
CA GLY A 22 17.85 7.19 -2.19
C GLY A 22 17.63 5.89 -2.98
N TYR A 23 18.11 4.73 -2.50
CA TYR A 23 17.89 3.45 -3.16
C TYR A 23 16.40 3.11 -3.23
N LEU A 24 15.90 2.79 -4.43
CA LEU A 24 14.51 2.38 -4.64
C LEU A 24 14.30 0.95 -4.13
N MET A 25 13.35 0.79 -3.23
CA MET A 25 12.96 -0.48 -2.64
C MET A 25 11.48 -0.75 -2.89
N TRP A 26 11.15 -2.02 -3.04
CA TRP A 26 9.78 -2.49 -3.02
C TRP A 26 9.41 -2.94 -1.62
N ILE A 27 8.30 -2.42 -1.13
CA ILE A 27 7.66 -2.83 0.13
C ILE A 27 6.23 -3.25 -0.18
N ARG A 28 5.61 -4.02 0.70
CA ARG A 28 4.19 -4.36 0.56
C ARG A 28 3.33 -3.38 1.32
N TYR A 29 2.14 -3.13 0.80
CA TYR A 29 1.15 -2.29 1.48
C TYR A 29 0.81 -2.81 2.89
N SER A 30 0.78 -4.13 3.07
CA SER A 30 0.62 -4.77 4.38
C SER A 30 1.75 -4.45 5.38
N GLU A 31 2.98 -4.23 4.92
CA GLU A 31 4.10 -3.85 5.77
C GLU A 31 3.94 -2.41 6.30
N VAL A 32 3.37 -1.52 5.48
CA VAL A 32 3.01 -0.15 5.88
C VAL A 32 1.87 -0.17 6.91
N VAL A 33 0.82 -0.94 6.66
CA VAL A 33 -0.33 -1.08 7.59
C VAL A 33 0.09 -1.67 8.93
N ALA A 34 0.97 -2.67 8.91
CA ALA A 34 1.51 -3.30 10.11
C ALA A 34 2.62 -2.47 10.80
N GLN A 35 2.96 -1.30 10.24
CA GLN A 35 3.99 -0.40 10.75
C GLN A 35 5.34 -1.09 10.99
N THR A 36 5.75 -1.93 10.03
CA THR A 36 6.97 -2.72 10.17
C THR A 36 8.21 -1.87 9.89
N ALA A 37 9.35 -2.33 10.41
CA ALA A 37 10.64 -1.83 10.01
C ALA A 37 11.23 -2.72 8.91
N VAL A 38 11.69 -2.10 7.82
CA VAL A 38 12.42 -2.78 6.73
C VAL A 38 13.87 -2.31 6.71
N ILE A 39 14.77 -3.17 6.25
CA ILE A 39 16.20 -2.84 6.13
C ILE A 39 16.49 -2.48 4.68
N CYS A 40 17.08 -1.32 4.45
CA CYS A 40 17.56 -0.96 3.12
C CYS A 40 18.66 -1.93 2.67
N PRO A 41 18.54 -2.60 1.50
CA PRO A 41 19.54 -3.55 1.05
C PRO A 41 20.85 -2.88 0.59
N CYS A 42 20.82 -1.56 0.33
CA CYS A 42 21.98 -0.80 -0.13
C CYS A 42 22.82 -0.22 1.03
N CYS A 43 22.19 0.45 2.00
CA CYS A 43 22.89 1.14 3.09
C CYS A 43 22.63 0.54 4.48
N TYR A 44 21.85 -0.53 4.58
CA TYR A 44 21.49 -1.22 5.82
C TYR A 44 20.79 -0.34 6.87
N THR A 45 20.30 0.84 6.47
CA THR A 45 19.48 1.69 7.35
C THR A 45 18.14 1.02 7.59
N GLN A 46 17.73 0.97 8.86
CA GLN A 46 16.39 0.55 9.26
C GLN A 46 15.40 1.69 8.97
N VAL A 47 14.37 1.38 8.21
CA VAL A 47 13.31 2.33 7.80
C VAL A 47 12.00 1.87 8.41
N TRP A 48 11.37 2.73 9.21
CA TRP A 48 10.03 2.50 9.73
C TRP A 48 9.00 2.92 8.69
N LEU A 49 8.15 1.97 8.29
CA LEU A 49 7.05 2.23 7.40
C LEU A 49 5.87 2.74 8.24
N VAL A 50 5.43 3.97 8.00
CA VAL A 50 4.32 4.58 8.74
C VAL A 50 3.26 5.09 7.77
N ASP A 51 2.00 4.87 8.12
CA ASP A 51 0.86 5.48 7.45
C ASP A 51 0.35 6.64 8.31
N GLU A 52 0.95 7.82 8.12
CA GLU A 52 0.66 9.01 8.94
C GLU A 52 -0.80 9.46 8.88
N THR A 53 -1.54 9.06 7.83
CA THR A 53 -2.91 9.52 7.57
C THR A 53 -3.96 8.44 7.74
N GLY A 54 -3.56 7.18 8.01
CA GLY A 54 -4.47 6.03 8.03
C GLY A 54 -5.05 5.68 6.65
N SER A 55 -4.49 6.27 5.57
CA SER A 55 -4.98 6.09 4.20
C SER A 55 -4.66 4.71 3.64
N ALA A 56 -3.57 4.09 4.09
CA ALA A 56 -3.20 2.75 3.67
C ALA A 56 -4.14 1.68 4.27
N GLN A 57 -4.72 1.95 5.44
CA GLN A 57 -5.63 1.00 6.09
C GLN A 57 -6.97 0.86 5.36
N ASN A 58 -7.42 1.91 4.66
CA ASN A 58 -8.73 1.94 4.00
C ASN A 58 -8.67 2.09 2.47
N ALA A 59 -7.47 2.17 1.88
CA ALA A 59 -7.30 2.36 0.44
C ALA A 59 -8.09 1.35 -0.40
N GLY A 60 -8.03 0.07 -0.03
CA GLY A 60 -8.75 -0.99 -0.74
C GLY A 60 -10.27 -0.81 -0.72
N ASP A 61 -10.84 -0.42 0.42
CA ASP A 61 -12.27 -0.18 0.57
C ASP A 61 -12.71 1.07 -0.21
N VAL A 62 -11.92 2.14 -0.16
CA VAL A 62 -12.20 3.39 -0.89
C VAL A 62 -12.21 3.14 -2.39
N VAL A 63 -11.22 2.41 -2.92
CA VAL A 63 -11.16 2.08 -4.34
C VAL A 63 -12.33 1.17 -4.74
N GLN A 64 -12.68 0.18 -3.92
CA GLN A 64 -13.81 -0.70 -4.19
C GLN A 64 -15.15 0.08 -4.24
N GLN A 65 -15.34 1.05 -3.34
CA GLN A 65 -16.50 1.93 -3.33
C GLN A 65 -16.56 2.82 -4.57
N GLN A 66 -15.43 3.42 -4.98
CA GLN A 66 -15.36 4.26 -6.18
C GLN A 66 -15.69 3.48 -7.45
N ILE A 67 -15.15 2.27 -7.61
CA ILE A 67 -15.47 1.37 -8.73
C ILE A 67 -16.98 1.06 -8.73
N SER A 68 -17.54 0.70 -7.56
CA SER A 68 -18.96 0.37 -7.43
C SER A 68 -19.86 1.56 -7.79
N GLN A 69 -19.47 2.79 -7.43
CA GLN A 69 -20.20 4.01 -7.78
C GLN A 69 -20.10 4.32 -9.28
N ALA A 70 -18.91 4.20 -9.87
CA ALA A 70 -18.70 4.43 -11.30
C ALA A 70 -19.52 3.46 -12.16
N LEU A 71 -19.56 2.17 -11.78
CA LEU A 71 -20.37 1.16 -12.46
C LEU A 71 -21.87 1.47 -12.38
N LYS A 72 -22.38 1.91 -11.23
CA LYS A 72 -23.78 2.35 -11.11
C LYS A 72 -24.12 3.53 -12.02
N GLY A 73 -23.17 4.43 -12.25
CA GLY A 73 -23.35 5.58 -13.15
C GLY A 73 -23.42 5.21 -14.63
N LEU A 74 -22.89 4.05 -15.03
CA LEU A 74 -22.85 3.58 -16.41
C LEU A 74 -24.13 2.87 -16.87
N PHE A 75 -24.94 2.36 -15.95
CA PHE A 75 -26.20 1.68 -16.26
C PHE A 75 -27.42 2.62 -16.17
N ARG A 76 -27.25 3.89 -16.53
CA ARG A 76 -28.31 4.91 -16.47
C ARG A 76 -28.76 5.34 -17.86
#